data_AF-A0A7M5XFV9-F1
#
_entry.id   AF-A0A7M5XFV9-F1
#
_cell.length_a   1.000
_cell.length_b   1.000
_cell.length_c   1.000
_cell.angle_alpha   90.00
_cell.angle_beta   90.00
_cell.angle_gamma   90.00
#
_symmetry.space_group_name_H-M   'P 1'
#
loop_
_entity.id
_entity.type
_entity.pdbx_description
1 polymer ?
#
loop_
_entity_poly.entity_id
_entity_poly.type
_entity_poly.pdbx_seq_one_letter_code
_entity_poly.pdbx_strand_id
1 'polypeptide(L)'
;MVRLLVCVTFLLVVLATHGNAYSAKDLMAELEKELEIAQKDRKEVKKNSLSSLDSLQDMKARLEELEKDLKAKRSRGGSNDENTKHMQDAMKKLDAELERHSKRQASKKSASSLSFDELMDDIRETGSMRDDLKNKFYNIIGYKQSSQDDIDQHFKRAYLEGSLGSILDQIRNSKRGSQKDEIFRREDSECKDVRSDCARLKSYCENYREKLEGACDKTCQYCRECKNSGAISDEMCESLRKESRNNPQGLDYCFMDGYTDRMRNICYKSCGYCKAPAPPKCSETQYKCCWDDVTTKVDNAGSNCPACVDQYKYACTTFKEDCSSRYKPGEFMHTYCPDTCNLCGGGCLNERGFDEYCAFWKTDLNWCVENEDKMRHYCNKECGFC
;
A
#
# COMPACT_ATOMS: atom_id res chain seq x y z
N MET A 1 7.67 6.17 -27.75
CA MET A 1 7.58 7.37 -28.61
C MET A 1 7.14 8.60 -27.83
N VAL A 2 6.03 8.59 -27.08
CA VAL A 2 5.59 9.78 -26.30
C VAL A 2 6.67 10.30 -25.33
N ARG A 3 7.33 9.43 -24.57
CA ARG A 3 8.47 9.81 -23.71
C ARG A 3 9.66 10.39 -24.49
N LEU A 4 9.96 9.85 -25.67
CA LEU A 4 11.05 10.32 -26.53
C LEU A 4 10.74 11.72 -27.10
N LEU A 5 9.49 11.94 -27.53
CA LEU A 5 9.00 13.22 -28.02
C LEU A 5 9.06 14.28 -26.92
N VAL A 6 8.61 13.95 -25.71
CA VAL A 6 8.68 14.84 -24.54
C VAL A 6 10.13 15.18 -24.19
N CYS A 7 11.03 14.20 -24.18
CA CYS A 7 12.45 14.43 -23.94
C CYS A 7 13.07 15.33 -25.01
N VAL A 8 12.79 15.11 -26.30
CA VAL A 8 13.32 15.93 -27.40
C VAL A 8 12.78 17.36 -27.32
N THR A 9 11.50 17.55 -27.02
CA THR A 9 10.92 18.89 -26.85
C THR A 9 11.51 19.61 -25.63
N PHE A 10 11.73 18.90 -24.54
CA PHE A 10 12.34 19.47 -23.33
C PHE A 10 13.80 19.85 -23.58
N LEU A 11 14.56 19.02 -24.31
CA LEU A 11 15.94 19.30 -24.69
C LEU A 11 16.05 20.54 -25.59
N LEU A 12 15.13 20.71 -26.55
CA LEU A 12 15.08 21.89 -27.42
C LEU A 12 14.77 23.17 -26.62
N VAL A 13 13.92 23.09 -25.60
CA VAL A 13 13.62 24.21 -24.70
C VAL A 13 14.80 24.54 -23.79
N VAL A 14 15.52 23.54 -23.27
CA VAL A 14 16.73 23.74 -22.47
C VAL A 14 17.85 24.37 -23.31
N LEU A 15 18.06 23.88 -24.53
CA LEU A 15 19.03 24.45 -25.48
C LEU A 15 18.71 25.89 -25.89
N ALA A 16 17.42 26.25 -25.99
CA ALA A 16 17.00 27.61 -26.31
C ALA A 16 17.17 28.59 -25.14
N THR A 17 17.20 28.10 -23.90
CA THR A 17 17.20 28.95 -22.69
C THR A 17 18.57 29.08 -22.03
N HIS A 18 19.48 28.13 -22.27
CA HIS A 18 20.81 28.11 -21.64
C HIS A 18 21.89 28.34 -22.70
N GLY A 19 22.24 29.61 -22.94
CA GLY A 19 23.25 30.04 -23.90
C GLY A 19 24.70 29.77 -23.47
N ASN A 20 25.01 28.58 -22.92
CA ASN A 20 26.37 28.20 -22.54
C ASN A 20 26.72 26.74 -22.88
N ALA A 21 27.65 26.62 -23.83
CA ALA A 21 28.79 25.69 -23.89
C ALA A 21 28.62 24.17 -23.60
N TYR A 22 27.43 23.58 -23.74
CA TYR A 22 27.37 22.13 -23.99
C TYR A 22 27.66 21.87 -25.46
N SER A 23 28.77 21.18 -25.74
CA SER A 23 29.09 20.72 -27.09
C SER A 23 27.96 19.83 -27.57
N ALA A 24 27.39 20.11 -28.76
CA ALA A 24 26.33 19.30 -29.35
C ALA A 24 26.70 17.80 -29.43
N LYS A 25 28.00 17.48 -29.47
CA LYS A 25 28.51 16.10 -29.43
C LYS A 25 28.19 15.39 -28.11
N ASP A 26 28.28 16.07 -26.98
CA ASP A 26 28.08 15.44 -25.66
C ASP A 26 26.59 15.16 -25.42
N LEU A 27 25.71 16.05 -25.90
CA LEU A 27 24.26 15.84 -25.84
C LEU A 27 23.79 14.72 -26.78
N MET A 28 24.39 14.61 -27.97
CA MET A 28 24.07 13.51 -28.88
C MET A 28 24.53 12.16 -28.32
N ALA A 29 25.69 12.11 -27.66
CA ALA A 29 26.19 10.89 -27.01
C ALA A 29 25.27 10.43 -25.86
N GLU A 30 24.76 11.35 -25.02
CA GLU A 30 23.82 10.98 -23.97
C GLU A 30 22.46 10.53 -24.54
N LEU A 31 22.00 11.15 -25.64
CA LEU A 31 20.78 10.75 -26.33
C LEU A 31 20.89 9.33 -26.94
N GLU A 32 22.03 8.99 -27.53
CA GLU A 32 22.30 7.66 -28.07
C GLU A 32 22.29 6.59 -26.97
N LYS A 33 22.86 6.90 -25.80
CA LYS A 33 22.86 6.02 -24.63
C LYS A 33 21.45 5.79 -24.07
N GLU A 34 20.64 6.86 -23.95
CA GLU A 34 19.23 6.74 -23.55
C GLU A 34 18.41 5.93 -24.57
N LEU A 35 18.69 6.09 -25.87
CA LEU A 35 18.06 5.30 -26.92
C LEU A 35 18.43 3.81 -26.81
N GLU A 36 19.68 3.48 -26.50
CA GLU A 36 20.13 2.11 -26.29
C GLU A 36 19.44 1.46 -25.08
N ILE A 37 19.33 2.18 -23.95
CA ILE A 37 18.59 1.75 -22.76
C ILE A 37 17.13 1.46 -23.11
N ALA A 38 16.45 2.40 -23.79
CA ALA A 38 15.06 2.23 -24.19
C ALA A 38 14.87 1.04 -25.16
N GLN A 39 15.83 0.76 -26.04
CA GLN A 39 15.81 -0.40 -26.91
C GLN A 39 16.00 -1.72 -26.14
N LYS A 40 16.85 -1.72 -25.11
CA LYS A 40 17.07 -2.88 -24.23
C LYS A 40 15.82 -3.20 -23.42
N ASP A 41 15.19 -2.21 -22.80
CA ASP A 41 13.93 -2.36 -22.06
C ASP A 41 12.81 -2.90 -22.96
N ARG A 42 12.73 -2.40 -24.20
CA ARG A 42 11.76 -2.91 -25.18
C ARG A 42 11.98 -4.39 -25.53
N LYS A 43 13.24 -4.84 -25.61
CA LYS A 43 13.56 -6.27 -25.84
C LYS A 43 13.18 -7.12 -24.63
N GLU A 44 13.40 -6.63 -23.42
CA GLU A 44 13.06 -7.33 -22.17
C GLU A 44 11.55 -7.44 -21.96
N VAL A 45 10.80 -6.35 -22.20
CA VAL A 45 9.32 -6.38 -22.19
C VAL A 45 8.77 -7.37 -23.24
N LYS A 46 9.38 -7.45 -24.44
CA LYS A 46 9.02 -8.46 -25.44
C LYS A 46 9.27 -9.88 -24.92
N LYS A 47 10.43 -10.14 -24.30
CA LYS A 47 10.76 -11.44 -23.71
C LYS A 47 9.77 -11.86 -22.61
N ASN A 48 9.41 -10.94 -21.72
CA ASN A 48 8.44 -11.20 -20.65
C ASN A 48 7.00 -11.40 -21.19
N SER A 49 6.64 -10.70 -22.27
CA SER A 49 5.35 -10.89 -22.94
C SER A 49 5.22 -12.22 -23.70
N LEU A 50 6.34 -12.80 -24.14
CA LEU A 50 6.38 -14.13 -24.74
C LEU A 50 6.27 -15.21 -23.66
N SER A 51 7.01 -15.08 -22.56
CA SER A 51 6.93 -16.01 -21.42
C SER A 51 5.53 -16.13 -20.83
N SER A 52 4.76 -15.04 -20.76
CA SER A 52 3.37 -15.07 -20.28
C SER A 52 2.40 -15.76 -21.25
N LEU A 53 2.68 -15.74 -22.56
CA LEU A 53 1.90 -16.50 -23.53
C LEU A 53 2.13 -18.00 -23.38
N ASP A 54 3.39 -18.41 -23.19
CA ASP A 54 3.76 -19.82 -22.99
C ASP A 54 3.11 -20.39 -21.72
N SER A 55 3.07 -19.62 -20.62
CA SER A 55 2.37 -20.03 -19.39
C SER A 55 0.85 -20.18 -19.57
N LEU A 56 0.22 -19.34 -20.39
CA LEU A 56 -1.22 -19.45 -20.69
C LEU A 56 -1.53 -20.68 -21.55
N GLN A 57 -0.64 -21.02 -22.51
CA GLN A 57 -0.77 -22.24 -23.32
C GLN A 57 -0.59 -23.50 -22.47
N ASP A 58 0.35 -23.51 -21.53
CA ASP A 58 0.55 -24.63 -20.58
C ASP A 58 -0.69 -24.85 -19.70
N MET A 59 -1.25 -23.78 -19.13
CA MET A 59 -2.48 -23.87 -18.34
C MET A 59 -3.65 -24.43 -19.15
N LYS A 60 -3.76 -24.05 -20.43
CA LYS A 60 -4.79 -24.61 -21.33
C LYS A 60 -4.62 -26.11 -21.53
N ALA A 61 -3.40 -26.58 -21.79
CA ALA A 61 -3.12 -27.99 -21.98
C ALA A 61 -3.49 -28.84 -20.74
N ARG A 62 -3.17 -28.34 -19.53
CA ARG A 62 -3.52 -29.02 -18.26
C ARG A 62 -5.03 -29.10 -18.02
N LEU A 63 -5.79 -28.08 -18.43
CA LEU A 63 -7.25 -28.10 -18.32
C LEU A 63 -7.89 -29.08 -19.32
N GLU A 64 -7.36 -29.18 -20.54
CA GLU A 64 -7.83 -30.16 -21.52
C GLU A 64 -7.58 -31.61 -21.07
N GLU A 65 -6.46 -31.86 -20.37
CA GLU A 65 -6.17 -33.17 -19.75
C GLU A 65 -7.16 -33.50 -18.63
N LEU A 66 -7.40 -32.55 -17.72
CA LEU A 66 -8.40 -32.70 -16.66
C LEU A 66 -9.81 -32.95 -17.21
N GLU A 67 -10.17 -32.32 -18.33
CA GLU A 67 -11.45 -32.56 -18.98
C GLU A 67 -11.57 -34.00 -19.51
N LYS A 68 -10.51 -34.53 -20.12
CA LYS A 68 -10.47 -35.93 -20.59
C LYS A 68 -10.63 -36.91 -19.42
N ASP A 69 -9.95 -36.66 -18.31
CA ASP A 69 -10.04 -37.49 -17.10
C ASP A 69 -11.44 -37.48 -16.49
N LEU A 70 -12.09 -36.31 -16.44
CA LEU A 70 -13.46 -36.20 -15.92
C LEU A 70 -14.49 -36.86 -16.83
N LYS A 71 -14.33 -36.76 -18.16
CA LYS A 71 -15.16 -37.49 -19.13
C LYS A 71 -14.99 -39.01 -18.97
N ALA A 72 -13.76 -39.49 -18.75
CA ALA A 72 -13.47 -40.90 -18.49
C ALA A 72 -14.03 -41.40 -17.14
N LYS A 73 -14.15 -40.53 -16.13
CA LYS A 73 -14.81 -40.85 -14.85
C LYS A 73 -16.33 -40.89 -14.99
N ARG A 74 -16.92 -40.04 -15.84
CA ARG A 74 -18.38 -39.99 -16.08
C ARG A 74 -18.91 -41.27 -16.73
N SER A 75 -18.14 -41.90 -17.63
CA SER A 75 -18.49 -43.19 -18.22
C SER A 75 -18.48 -44.35 -17.21
N ARG A 76 -17.95 -44.15 -16.00
CA ARG A 76 -17.94 -45.12 -14.89
C ARG A 76 -19.08 -44.90 -13.86
N GLY A 77 -20.09 -44.09 -14.18
CA GLY A 77 -21.33 -43.99 -13.41
C GLY A 77 -21.35 -42.97 -12.27
N GLY A 78 -20.40 -42.03 -12.21
CA GLY A 78 -20.44 -40.90 -11.26
C GLY A 78 -21.33 -39.76 -11.77
N SER A 79 -22.45 -39.49 -11.10
CA SER A 79 -23.25 -38.27 -11.33
C SER A 79 -22.58 -37.07 -10.66
N ASN A 80 -21.98 -36.18 -11.44
CA ASN A 80 -21.44 -34.91 -10.95
C ASN A 80 -21.49 -33.83 -12.05
N ASP A 81 -22.72 -33.45 -12.41
CA ASP A 81 -22.99 -32.53 -13.53
C ASP A 81 -22.56 -31.08 -13.25
N GLU A 82 -22.48 -30.67 -11.98
CA GLU A 82 -22.16 -29.30 -11.57
C GLU A 82 -20.67 -28.97 -11.72
N ASN A 83 -19.78 -29.90 -11.37
CA ASN A 83 -18.32 -29.75 -11.54
C ASN A 83 -17.91 -29.70 -13.01
N THR A 84 -18.62 -30.43 -13.88
CA THR A 84 -18.36 -30.41 -15.33
C THR A 84 -18.69 -29.05 -15.92
N LYS A 85 -19.78 -28.42 -15.47
CA LYS A 85 -20.22 -27.10 -15.93
C LYS A 85 -19.21 -26.00 -15.54
N HIS A 86 -18.77 -25.98 -14.28
CA HIS A 86 -17.78 -25.01 -13.81
C HIS A 86 -16.45 -25.08 -14.57
N MET A 87 -15.99 -26.28 -14.90
CA MET A 87 -14.77 -26.46 -15.69
C MET A 87 -14.94 -26.00 -17.14
N GLN A 88 -16.08 -26.31 -17.77
CA GLN A 88 -16.38 -25.84 -19.14
C GLN A 88 -16.43 -24.31 -19.21
N ASP A 89 -16.98 -23.65 -18.19
CA ASP A 89 -17.01 -22.19 -18.11
C ASP A 89 -15.59 -21.60 -17.90
N ALA A 90 -14.74 -22.27 -17.11
CA ALA A 90 -13.34 -21.88 -16.95
C ALA A 90 -12.55 -22.00 -18.27
N MET A 91 -12.75 -23.07 -19.03
CA MET A 91 -12.11 -23.26 -20.35
C MET A 91 -12.54 -22.19 -21.35
N LYS A 92 -13.84 -21.89 -21.43
CA LYS A 92 -14.35 -20.80 -22.30
C LYS A 92 -13.75 -19.44 -21.95
N LYS A 93 -13.58 -19.16 -20.65
CA LYS A 93 -12.97 -17.91 -20.19
C LYS A 93 -11.49 -17.84 -20.60
N LEU A 94 -10.75 -18.94 -20.46
CA LEU A 94 -9.35 -19.01 -20.85
C LEU A 94 -9.16 -18.86 -22.38
N ASP A 95 -10.02 -19.50 -23.18
CA ASP A 95 -10.00 -19.35 -24.64
C ASP A 95 -10.26 -17.91 -25.07
N ALA A 96 -11.21 -17.22 -24.42
CA ALA A 96 -11.48 -15.80 -24.69
C ALA A 96 -10.29 -14.90 -24.32
N GLU A 97 -9.55 -15.22 -23.26
CA GLU A 97 -8.33 -14.49 -22.89
C GLU A 97 -7.18 -14.74 -23.87
N LEU A 98 -7.00 -15.99 -24.30
CA LEU A 98 -6.00 -16.36 -25.31
C LEU A 98 -6.27 -15.66 -26.65
N GLU A 99 -7.53 -15.61 -27.08
CA GLU A 99 -7.95 -14.92 -28.30
C GLU A 99 -7.73 -13.40 -28.20
N ARG A 100 -8.03 -12.79 -27.05
CA ARG A 100 -7.71 -11.37 -26.80
C ARG A 100 -6.20 -11.10 -26.85
N HIS A 101 -5.38 -11.98 -26.28
CA HIS A 101 -3.93 -11.87 -26.34
C HIS A 101 -3.40 -12.01 -27.77
N SER A 102 -3.92 -12.97 -28.54
CA SER A 102 -3.58 -13.18 -29.95
C SER A 102 -3.94 -11.95 -30.80
N LYS A 103 -5.16 -11.41 -30.65
CA LYS A 103 -5.59 -10.18 -31.34
C LYS A 103 -4.73 -8.97 -30.99
N ARG A 104 -4.33 -8.83 -29.72
CA ARG A 104 -3.40 -7.78 -29.26
C ARG A 104 -1.98 -7.95 -29.80
N GLN A 105 -1.54 -9.18 -30.10
CA GLN A 105 -0.25 -9.41 -30.73
C GLN A 105 -0.32 -9.21 -32.26
N ALA A 106 -1.43 -9.57 -32.90
CA ALA A 106 -1.67 -9.33 -34.32
C ALA A 106 -1.70 -7.82 -34.64
N SER A 107 -2.38 -7.00 -33.82
CA SER A 107 -2.38 -5.54 -33.98
C SER A 107 -1.02 -4.89 -33.69
N LYS A 108 -0.17 -5.53 -32.88
CA LYS A 108 1.22 -5.08 -32.65
C LYS A 108 2.18 -5.50 -33.77
N LYS A 109 1.90 -6.61 -34.46
CA LYS A 109 2.68 -7.06 -35.61
C LYS A 109 2.37 -6.23 -36.87
N SER A 110 1.11 -5.85 -37.11
CA SER A 110 0.76 -4.99 -38.25
C SER A 110 1.40 -3.60 -38.17
N ALA A 111 1.52 -3.03 -36.96
CA ALA A 111 2.21 -1.75 -36.74
C ALA A 111 3.75 -1.83 -36.87
N SER A 112 4.33 -3.01 -37.08
CA SER A 112 5.79 -3.21 -37.12
C SER A 112 6.37 -3.48 -38.51
N SER A 113 5.52 -3.52 -39.55
CA SER A 113 5.93 -3.76 -40.94
C SER A 113 5.49 -2.68 -41.94
N LEU A 114 4.88 -1.57 -41.48
CA LEU A 114 4.45 -0.49 -42.36
C LEU A 114 5.66 0.37 -42.76
N SER A 115 5.71 0.74 -44.04
CA SER A 115 6.60 1.80 -44.49
C SER A 115 6.26 3.11 -43.78
N PHE A 116 7.22 4.04 -43.70
CA PHE A 116 7.00 5.33 -43.04
C PHE A 116 5.81 6.10 -43.63
N ASP A 117 5.59 6.00 -44.94
CA ASP A 117 4.47 6.66 -45.63
C ASP A 117 3.12 6.00 -45.28
N GLU A 118 3.05 4.67 -45.22
CA GLU A 118 1.83 3.96 -44.78
C GLU A 118 1.53 4.19 -43.29
N LEU A 119 2.56 4.36 -42.46
CA LEU A 119 2.42 4.73 -41.05
C LEU A 119 1.88 6.17 -40.90
N MET A 120 2.28 7.09 -41.78
CA MET A 120 1.79 8.47 -41.75
C MET A 120 0.34 8.59 -42.25
N ASP A 121 -0.07 7.77 -43.22
CA ASP A 121 -1.46 7.67 -43.65
C ASP A 121 -2.36 7.00 -42.58
N ASP A 122 -1.88 5.98 -41.87
CA ASP A 122 -2.60 5.34 -40.75
C ASP A 122 -2.68 6.28 -39.53
N ILE A 123 -1.67 7.13 -39.30
CA ILE A 123 -1.71 8.23 -38.31
C ILE A 123 -2.73 9.31 -38.73
N ARG A 124 -2.91 9.55 -40.03
CA ARG A 124 -3.91 10.49 -40.57
C ARG A 124 -5.32 9.95 -40.38
N GLU A 125 -5.52 8.65 -40.58
CA GLU A 125 -6.81 7.97 -40.40
C GLU A 125 -7.18 7.78 -38.91
N THR A 126 -6.20 7.46 -38.05
CA THR A 126 -6.41 7.41 -36.59
C THR A 126 -6.53 8.80 -35.95
N GLY A 127 -5.97 9.84 -36.57
CA GLY A 127 -6.26 11.24 -36.25
C GLY A 127 -7.74 11.58 -36.46
N SER A 128 -8.31 11.14 -37.59
CA SER A 128 -9.75 11.28 -37.89
C SER A 128 -10.64 10.53 -36.88
N MET A 129 -10.31 9.28 -36.53
CA MET A 129 -11.06 8.54 -35.50
C MET A 129 -10.93 9.16 -34.10
N ARG A 130 -9.76 9.72 -33.77
CA ARG A 130 -9.52 10.41 -32.50
C ARG A 130 -10.36 11.68 -32.43
N ASP A 131 -10.37 12.49 -33.49
CA ASP A 131 -11.14 13.73 -33.55
C ASP A 131 -12.65 13.47 -33.59
N ASP A 132 -13.11 12.38 -34.21
CA ASP A 132 -14.51 11.96 -34.21
C ASP A 132 -14.96 11.44 -32.83
N LEU A 133 -14.11 10.69 -32.12
CA LEU A 133 -14.36 10.31 -30.72
C LEU A 133 -14.34 11.54 -29.80
N LYS A 134 -13.41 12.48 -30.03
CA LYS A 134 -13.27 13.71 -29.26
C LYS A 134 -14.51 14.59 -29.43
N ASN A 135 -15.00 14.75 -30.66
CA ASN A 135 -16.21 15.51 -30.97
C ASN A 135 -17.48 14.85 -30.44
N LYS A 136 -17.59 13.51 -30.52
CA LYS A 136 -18.68 12.77 -29.86
C LYS A 136 -18.64 12.94 -28.35
N PHE A 137 -17.46 12.93 -27.74
CA PHE A 137 -17.30 13.18 -26.32
C PHE A 137 -17.69 14.62 -25.97
N TYR A 138 -17.17 15.65 -26.67
CA TYR A 138 -17.52 17.06 -26.44
C TYR A 138 -19.03 17.35 -26.59
N ASN A 139 -19.70 16.69 -27.53
CA ASN A 139 -21.15 16.83 -27.71
C ASN A 139 -21.98 16.15 -26.59
N ILE A 140 -21.45 15.11 -25.95
CA ILE A 140 -22.14 14.41 -24.86
C ILE A 140 -22.02 15.16 -23.52
N ILE A 141 -20.90 15.84 -23.26
CA ILE A 141 -20.64 16.51 -21.97
C ILE A 141 -20.85 18.03 -21.97
N GLY A 142 -21.13 18.67 -23.12
CA GLY A 142 -21.59 20.06 -23.17
C GLY A 142 -20.66 21.09 -22.50
N TYR A 143 -19.35 20.85 -22.47
CA TYR A 143 -18.38 21.67 -21.72
C TYR A 143 -17.30 22.28 -22.64
N LYS A 144 -17.09 23.60 -22.50
CA LYS A 144 -16.01 24.35 -23.19
C LYS A 144 -14.66 24.12 -22.52
N GLN A 145 -13.63 23.93 -23.36
CA GLN A 145 -12.17 24.00 -23.13
C GLN A 145 -11.70 23.97 -21.66
N SER A 146 -11.39 22.77 -21.17
CA SER A 146 -10.48 22.57 -20.03
C SER A 146 -9.05 22.29 -20.51
N SER A 147 -8.07 22.44 -19.62
CA SER A 147 -6.65 22.21 -19.89
C SER A 147 -6.38 20.74 -20.22
N GLN A 148 -5.37 20.48 -21.05
CA GLN A 148 -4.90 19.12 -21.38
C GLN A 148 -4.48 18.33 -20.12
N ASP A 149 -4.03 19.02 -19.07
CA ASP A 149 -3.66 18.42 -17.78
C ASP A 149 -4.88 17.87 -17.02
N ASP A 150 -6.03 18.55 -17.11
CA ASP A 150 -7.28 18.09 -16.47
C ASP A 150 -7.77 16.78 -17.09
N ILE A 151 -7.55 16.60 -18.39
CA ILE A 151 -7.95 15.41 -19.16
C ILE A 151 -7.09 14.20 -18.78
N ASP A 152 -5.77 14.39 -18.68
CA ASP A 152 -4.84 13.33 -18.26
C ASP A 152 -5.05 12.92 -16.79
N GLN A 153 -5.40 13.88 -15.93
CA GLN A 153 -5.76 13.62 -14.54
C GLN A 153 -7.08 12.83 -14.44
N HIS A 154 -8.06 13.15 -15.28
CA HIS A 154 -9.32 12.40 -15.38
C HIS A 154 -9.13 10.97 -15.89
N PHE A 155 -8.27 10.75 -16.89
CA PHE A 155 -7.99 9.41 -17.42
C PHE A 155 -7.26 8.52 -16.42
N LYS A 156 -6.29 9.07 -15.68
CA LYS A 156 -5.59 8.35 -14.60
C LYS A 156 -6.53 7.99 -13.45
N ARG A 157 -7.42 8.92 -13.06
CA ARG A 157 -8.46 8.68 -12.06
C ARG A 157 -9.38 7.52 -12.50
N ALA A 158 -9.87 7.55 -13.73
CA ALA A 158 -10.74 6.50 -14.26
C ALA A 158 -10.06 5.11 -14.35
N TYR A 159 -8.75 5.06 -14.64
CA TYR A 159 -7.99 3.80 -14.71
C TYR A 159 -7.75 3.19 -13.32
N LEU A 160 -7.38 4.01 -12.33
CA LEU A 160 -7.24 3.58 -10.94
C LEU A 160 -8.59 3.13 -10.37
N GLU A 161 -9.66 3.91 -10.60
CA GLU A 161 -11.02 3.55 -10.19
C GLU A 161 -11.50 2.26 -10.86
N GLY A 162 -11.08 1.95 -12.09
CA GLY A 162 -11.44 0.71 -12.78
C GLY A 162 -10.71 -0.53 -12.27
N SER A 163 -9.39 -0.44 -12.05
CA SER A 163 -8.57 -1.55 -11.57
C SER A 163 -8.85 -1.88 -10.10
N LEU A 164 -8.94 -0.84 -9.25
CA LEU A 164 -9.39 -0.98 -7.87
C LEU A 164 -10.87 -1.37 -7.85
N GLY A 165 -11.71 -0.78 -8.71
CA GLY A 165 -13.17 -1.01 -8.81
C GLY A 165 -13.57 -2.49 -8.86
N SER A 166 -12.85 -3.28 -9.65
CA SER A 166 -13.06 -4.73 -9.77
C SER A 166 -12.81 -5.49 -8.47
N ILE A 167 -11.72 -5.15 -7.76
CA ILE A 167 -11.39 -5.70 -6.42
C ILE A 167 -12.37 -5.15 -5.37
N LEU A 168 -12.81 -3.90 -5.55
CA LEU A 168 -13.75 -3.16 -4.70
C LEU A 168 -15.15 -3.78 -4.70
N ASP A 169 -15.66 -4.19 -5.86
CA ASP A 169 -16.99 -4.78 -6.00
C ASP A 169 -17.06 -6.23 -5.49
N GLN A 170 -15.96 -6.99 -5.56
CA GLN A 170 -15.88 -8.31 -4.91
C GLN A 170 -16.02 -8.21 -3.38
N ILE A 171 -15.46 -7.16 -2.76
CA ILE A 171 -15.54 -6.93 -1.32
C ILE A 171 -16.89 -6.30 -0.93
N ARG A 172 -17.43 -5.37 -1.72
CA ARG A 172 -18.73 -4.73 -1.49
C ARG A 172 -19.90 -5.72 -1.46
N ASN A 173 -19.84 -6.79 -2.26
CA ASN A 173 -20.85 -7.85 -2.25
C ASN A 173 -20.80 -8.74 -0.98
N SER A 174 -19.79 -8.60 -0.13
CA SER A 174 -19.64 -9.38 1.11
C SER A 174 -20.26 -8.72 2.36
N LYS A 175 -20.49 -7.40 2.40
CA LYS A 175 -21.05 -6.71 3.58
C LYS A 175 -21.85 -5.46 3.20
N ARG A 176 -23.15 -5.46 3.49
CA ARG A 176 -24.04 -4.29 3.44
C ARG A 176 -24.57 -4.01 4.85
N GLY A 177 -24.16 -2.88 5.43
CA GLY A 177 -24.68 -2.34 6.69
C GLY A 177 -23.89 -1.08 7.12
N SER A 178 -24.55 0.09 7.05
CA SER A 178 -24.10 1.43 7.50
C SER A 178 -23.97 1.50 9.05
N GLN A 179 -23.42 2.50 9.76
CA GLN A 179 -23.21 3.94 9.53
C GLN A 179 -22.26 4.51 10.65
N LYS A 180 -21.55 5.58 10.30
CA LYS A 180 -20.98 6.73 11.07
C LYS A 180 -20.25 6.57 12.41
N ASP A 181 -19.09 7.24 12.41
CA ASP A 181 -18.13 7.47 13.49
C ASP A 181 -18.60 8.47 14.54
N GLU A 182 -18.48 8.09 15.81
CA GLU A 182 -17.92 8.92 16.87
C GLU A 182 -17.46 8.03 18.05
N ILE A 183 -16.50 8.53 18.83
CA ILE A 183 -16.01 8.01 20.13
C ILE A 183 -14.83 7.01 20.08
N PHE A 184 -13.61 7.55 20.30
CA PHE A 184 -12.37 6.79 20.44
C PHE A 184 -11.72 7.05 21.81
N ARG A 185 -12.09 6.29 22.85
CA ARG A 185 -11.35 6.20 24.12
C ARG A 185 -11.58 4.84 24.76
N ARG A 186 -10.63 3.91 24.60
CA ARG A 186 -10.33 2.81 25.52
C ARG A 186 -9.04 2.14 25.11
N GLU A 187 -8.22 1.90 26.12
CA GLU A 187 -6.87 1.35 26.10
C GLU A 187 -6.86 -0.07 25.53
N ASP A 188 -5.73 -0.50 25.00
CA ASP A 188 -5.47 -1.89 24.56
C ASP A 188 -5.35 -2.85 25.76
N SER A 189 -6.25 -2.73 26.73
CA SER A 189 -6.49 -3.79 27.70
C SER A 189 -6.89 -5.03 26.91
N GLU A 190 -6.30 -6.20 27.23
CA GLU A 190 -6.67 -7.51 26.69
C GLU A 190 -8.12 -7.52 26.23
N CYS A 191 -8.35 -7.76 24.94
CA CYS A 191 -9.71 -7.79 24.39
C CYS A 191 -10.57 -8.76 25.20
N LYS A 192 -11.34 -8.22 26.14
CA LYS A 192 -12.14 -9.00 27.08
C LYS A 192 -13.44 -8.29 27.31
N ASP A 193 -14.46 -9.11 27.47
CA ASP A 193 -15.76 -8.62 27.91
C ASP A 193 -15.63 -8.22 29.38
N VAL A 194 -15.92 -6.96 29.68
CA VAL A 194 -15.95 -6.45 31.05
C VAL A 194 -17.21 -6.95 31.75
N ARG A 195 -18.30 -7.20 31.01
CA ARG A 195 -19.53 -7.76 31.56
C ARG A 195 -19.60 -9.27 31.37
N SER A 196 -20.19 -9.96 32.33
CA SER A 196 -20.39 -11.41 32.28
C SER A 196 -21.55 -11.85 31.38
N ASP A 197 -22.47 -10.94 31.03
CA ASP A 197 -23.66 -11.25 30.22
C ASP A 197 -23.48 -11.00 28.72
N CYS A 198 -22.26 -10.63 28.27
CA CYS A 198 -21.98 -10.30 26.88
C CYS A 198 -22.36 -11.41 25.89
N ALA A 199 -22.20 -12.69 26.27
CA ALA A 199 -22.60 -13.83 25.45
C ALA A 199 -24.08 -13.79 25.03
N ARG A 200 -24.97 -13.24 25.88
CA ARG A 200 -26.41 -13.08 25.60
C ARG A 200 -26.72 -11.84 24.75
N LEU A 201 -25.80 -10.88 24.72
CA LEU A 201 -25.95 -9.61 24.02
C LEU A 201 -25.37 -9.65 22.59
N LYS A 202 -24.89 -10.80 22.12
CA LYS A 202 -24.28 -10.95 20.79
C LYS A 202 -25.16 -10.43 19.65
N SER A 203 -26.47 -10.67 19.70
CA SER A 203 -27.43 -10.16 18.69
C SER A 203 -27.69 -8.66 18.77
N TYR A 204 -27.34 -8.01 19.88
CA TYR A 204 -27.52 -6.58 20.10
C TYR A 204 -26.32 -5.78 19.59
N CYS A 205 -25.20 -6.45 19.30
CA CYS A 205 -23.95 -5.80 18.86
C CYS A 205 -24.11 -5.02 17.54
N GLU A 206 -25.04 -5.40 16.67
CA GLU A 206 -25.26 -4.69 15.40
C GLU A 206 -26.00 -3.36 15.58
N ASN A 207 -26.91 -3.29 16.56
CA ASN A 207 -27.83 -2.16 16.72
C ASN A 207 -27.45 -1.22 17.87
N TYR A 208 -26.60 -1.67 18.80
CA TYR A 208 -26.30 -0.96 20.03
C TYR A 208 -24.79 -0.84 20.28
N ARG A 209 -24.02 -0.57 19.22
CA ARG A 209 -22.57 -0.46 19.29
C ARG A 209 -22.09 0.48 20.38
N GLU A 210 -22.59 1.71 20.41
CA GLU A 210 -22.18 2.72 21.41
C GLU A 210 -22.37 2.26 22.87
N LYS A 211 -23.37 1.39 23.14
CA LYS A 211 -23.68 0.90 24.49
C LYS A 211 -22.89 -0.34 24.88
N LEU A 212 -22.40 -1.09 23.89
CA LEU A 212 -21.71 -2.37 24.08
C LEU A 212 -20.20 -2.25 23.86
N GLU A 213 -19.74 -1.21 23.15
CA GLU A 213 -18.33 -0.87 22.98
C GLU A 213 -17.72 -0.48 24.34
N GLY A 214 -16.56 -1.06 24.64
CA GLY A 214 -15.91 -1.02 25.94
C GLY A 214 -16.41 -2.05 26.95
N ALA A 215 -17.60 -2.65 26.77
CA ALA A 215 -18.23 -3.53 27.75
C ALA A 215 -18.26 -5.00 27.30
N CYS A 216 -18.49 -5.21 26.01
CA CYS A 216 -18.61 -6.51 25.36
C CYS A 216 -17.73 -6.59 24.11
N ASP A 217 -16.55 -5.98 24.13
CA ASP A 217 -15.72 -5.83 22.94
C ASP A 217 -15.27 -7.15 22.33
N LYS A 218 -15.10 -8.20 23.15
CA LYS A 218 -14.72 -9.52 22.67
C LYS A 218 -15.92 -10.23 22.04
N THR A 219 -17.06 -10.26 22.74
CA THR A 219 -18.26 -10.93 22.22
C THR A 219 -18.80 -10.23 20.97
N CYS A 220 -18.77 -8.90 20.95
CA CYS A 220 -19.21 -8.10 19.83
C CYS A 220 -18.15 -7.89 18.74
N GLN A 221 -16.93 -8.41 18.95
CA GLN A 221 -15.79 -8.24 18.03
C GLN A 221 -15.48 -6.76 17.72
N TYR A 222 -15.70 -5.88 18.69
CA TYR A 222 -15.32 -4.48 18.57
C TYR A 222 -13.83 -4.27 18.82
N CYS A 223 -13.17 -5.20 19.51
CA CYS A 223 -11.73 -5.26 19.50
C CYS A 223 -11.26 -5.54 18.07
N ARG A 224 -10.76 -4.51 17.38
CA ARG A 224 -9.89 -4.76 16.25
C ARG A 224 -8.52 -5.10 16.81
N GLU A 225 -8.12 -6.36 16.67
CA GLU A 225 -6.70 -6.66 16.71
C GLU A 225 -6.01 -5.72 15.73
N CYS A 226 -4.88 -5.12 16.12
CA CYS A 226 -4.08 -4.28 15.24
C CYS A 226 -3.45 -5.14 14.12
N LYS A 227 -4.29 -5.52 13.18
CA LYS A 227 -4.01 -6.37 12.04
C LYS A 227 -4.82 -5.83 10.87
N ASN A 228 -4.30 -6.00 9.67
CA ASN A 228 -5.11 -5.81 8.49
C ASN A 228 -6.24 -6.84 8.52
N SER A 229 -7.36 -6.54 7.86
CA SER A 229 -8.57 -7.39 7.90
C SER A 229 -8.39 -8.82 7.39
N GLY A 230 -7.25 -9.11 6.74
CA GLY A 230 -7.04 -10.33 5.97
C GLY A 230 -7.81 -10.37 4.65
N ALA A 231 -8.59 -9.32 4.32
CA ALA A 231 -9.27 -9.22 3.02
C ALA A 231 -8.28 -9.09 1.86
N ILE A 232 -7.10 -8.52 2.13
CA ILE A 232 -5.92 -8.56 1.25
C ILE A 232 -4.68 -8.87 2.10
N SER A 233 -3.60 -9.34 1.47
CA SER A 233 -2.36 -9.66 2.19
C SER A 233 -1.70 -8.40 2.75
N ASP A 234 -0.92 -8.57 3.82
CA ASP A 234 -0.14 -7.49 4.41
C ASP A 234 0.84 -6.89 3.37
N GLU A 235 1.45 -7.70 2.49
CA GLU A 235 2.29 -7.18 1.42
C GLU A 235 1.51 -6.28 0.44
N MET A 236 0.25 -6.61 0.17
CA MET A 236 -0.60 -5.79 -0.69
C MET A 236 -0.95 -4.46 -0.02
N CYS A 237 -1.24 -4.46 1.28
CA CYS A 237 -1.46 -3.22 2.02
C CYS A 237 -0.20 -2.33 2.05
N GLU A 238 0.98 -2.91 2.22
CA GLU A 238 2.25 -2.18 2.12
C GLU A 238 2.50 -1.67 0.71
N SER A 239 2.16 -2.46 -0.32
CA SER A 239 2.27 -2.04 -1.72
C SER A 239 1.37 -0.85 -2.02
N LEU A 240 0.11 -0.88 -1.57
CA LEU A 240 -0.82 0.24 -1.72
C LEU A 240 -0.28 1.50 -1.03
N ARG A 241 0.29 1.37 0.18
CA ARG A 241 0.89 2.51 0.89
C ARG A 241 2.09 3.08 0.14
N LYS A 242 2.99 2.22 -0.36
CA LYS A 242 4.14 2.64 -1.18
C LYS A 242 3.72 3.33 -2.47
N GLU A 243 2.75 2.76 -3.19
CA GLU A 243 2.19 3.38 -4.40
C GLU A 243 1.59 4.75 -4.09
N SER A 244 0.94 4.89 -2.94
CA SER A 244 0.34 6.16 -2.58
C SER A 244 1.34 7.27 -2.31
N ARG A 245 2.51 6.95 -1.74
CA ARG A 245 3.61 7.92 -1.58
C ARG A 245 4.15 8.40 -2.93
N ASN A 246 3.99 7.60 -3.98
CA ASN A 246 4.38 7.94 -5.35
C ASN A 246 3.21 8.52 -6.17
N ASN A 247 2.04 8.71 -5.56
CA ASN A 247 0.90 9.32 -6.24
C ASN A 247 1.30 10.75 -6.65
N PRO A 248 1.15 11.16 -7.93
CA PRO A 248 1.48 12.51 -8.38
C PRO A 248 0.71 13.63 -7.66
N GLN A 249 -0.40 13.30 -6.99
CA GLN A 249 -1.13 14.23 -6.13
C GLN A 249 -0.54 14.34 -4.71
N GLY A 250 0.42 13.49 -4.34
CA GLY A 250 1.01 13.42 -3.01
C GLY A 250 0.07 12.88 -1.91
N LEU A 251 -1.12 12.39 -2.28
CA LEU A 251 -2.14 11.95 -1.34
C LEU A 251 -1.97 10.46 -1.02
N ASP A 252 -1.82 10.13 0.27
CA ASP A 252 -1.84 8.76 0.79
C ASP A 252 -3.28 8.21 0.75
N TYR A 253 -3.51 7.01 0.20
CA TYR A 253 -4.80 6.32 0.13
C TYR A 253 -5.41 6.14 1.52
N CYS A 254 -4.58 6.05 2.55
CA CYS A 254 -5.01 6.04 3.94
C CYS A 254 -5.68 7.37 4.37
N PHE A 255 -5.40 8.50 3.73
CA PHE A 255 -5.95 9.80 4.13
C PHE A 255 -6.73 10.49 3.02
N MET A 256 -6.86 9.86 1.85
CA MET A 256 -7.65 10.39 0.75
C MET A 256 -9.15 10.16 0.98
N ASP A 257 -9.91 11.26 0.87
CA ASP A 257 -11.37 11.23 0.94
C ASP A 257 -11.96 10.20 -0.03
N GLY A 258 -12.94 9.43 0.45
CA GLY A 258 -13.55 8.30 -0.26
C GLY A 258 -12.78 6.98 -0.15
N TYR A 259 -11.50 7.00 0.26
CA TYR A 259 -10.69 5.81 0.50
C TYR A 259 -10.42 5.55 1.98
N THR A 260 -10.47 6.58 2.84
CA THR A 260 -10.21 6.47 4.28
C THR A 260 -10.98 5.34 4.95
N ASP A 261 -12.31 5.29 4.80
CA ASP A 261 -13.13 4.24 5.43
C ASP A 261 -12.74 2.85 4.95
N ARG A 262 -12.39 2.75 3.67
CA ARG A 262 -12.01 1.50 3.05
C ARG A 262 -10.66 1.03 3.56
N MET A 263 -9.67 1.91 3.56
CA MET A 263 -8.33 1.61 4.04
C MET A 263 -8.34 1.32 5.54
N ARG A 264 -9.16 2.04 6.31
CA ARG A 264 -9.41 1.76 7.73
C ARG A 264 -9.99 0.37 7.95
N ASN A 265 -10.81 -0.11 7.03
CA ASN A 265 -11.38 -1.45 7.13
C ASN A 265 -10.46 -2.54 6.61
N ILE A 266 -9.66 -2.28 5.57
CA ILE A 266 -8.87 -3.31 4.90
C ILE A 266 -7.44 -3.36 5.44
N CYS A 267 -6.76 -2.21 5.40
CA CYS A 267 -5.36 -2.02 5.75
C CYS A 267 -5.21 -1.29 7.08
N TYR A 268 -6.00 -1.69 8.08
CA TYR A 268 -6.09 -1.01 9.36
C TYR A 268 -4.72 -0.79 10.02
N LYS A 269 -3.89 -1.84 10.03
CA LYS A 269 -2.52 -1.80 10.57
C LYS A 269 -1.57 -1.04 9.66
N SER A 270 -1.50 -1.40 8.38
CA SER A 270 -0.55 -0.80 7.44
C SER A 270 -0.79 0.69 7.24
N CYS A 271 -2.02 1.18 7.38
CA CYS A 271 -2.33 2.62 7.37
C CYS A 271 -2.11 3.33 8.71
N GLY A 272 -1.63 2.63 9.73
CA GLY A 272 -1.36 3.22 11.05
C GLY A 272 -2.62 3.67 11.80
N TYR A 273 -3.79 3.13 11.46
CA TYR A 273 -5.02 3.44 12.21
C TYR A 273 -5.14 2.66 13.52
N CYS A 274 -4.23 1.72 13.75
CA CYS A 274 -4.09 1.12 15.06
C CYS A 274 -3.87 2.22 16.11
N LYS A 275 -4.55 2.07 17.24
CA LYS A 275 -4.18 2.86 18.41
C LYS A 275 -2.74 2.54 18.75
N ALA A 276 -1.94 3.57 18.99
CA ALA A 276 -0.72 3.37 19.74
C ALA A 276 -1.11 2.74 21.09
N PRO A 277 -0.31 1.80 21.62
CA PRO A 277 -0.54 1.25 22.94
C PRO A 277 -0.70 2.37 23.96
N ALA A 278 -1.36 2.07 25.08
CA ALA A 278 -1.38 3.00 26.19
C ALA A 278 0.06 3.15 26.72
N PRO A 279 0.54 4.38 26.94
CA PRO A 279 1.81 4.59 27.60
C PRO A 279 1.84 3.85 28.95
N PRO A 280 3.01 3.38 29.41
CA PRO A 280 3.11 2.78 30.73
C PRO A 280 2.69 3.82 31.77
N LYS A 281 2.05 3.39 32.86
CA LYS A 281 1.52 4.28 33.91
C LYS A 281 2.58 5.23 34.48
N CYS A 282 3.85 4.83 34.48
CA CYS A 282 4.95 5.69 34.91
C CYS A 282 5.12 6.94 34.02
N SER A 283 4.69 6.91 32.75
CA SER A 283 4.82 8.03 31.81
C SER A 283 3.88 9.19 32.12
N GLU A 284 2.78 8.92 32.84
CA GLU A 284 1.80 9.92 33.25
C GLU A 284 2.22 10.69 34.50
N THR A 285 3.24 10.21 35.22
CA THR A 285 3.68 10.87 36.45
C THR A 285 4.51 12.12 36.14
N GLN A 286 4.67 12.99 37.14
CA GLN A 286 5.43 14.23 37.02
C GLN A 286 6.88 13.98 36.56
N TYR A 287 7.51 12.91 37.04
CA TYR A 287 8.92 12.61 36.80
C TYR A 287 9.17 11.55 35.73
N LYS A 288 8.10 10.99 35.12
CA LYS A 288 8.14 9.99 34.06
C LYS A 288 8.70 8.63 34.51
N CYS A 289 9.02 7.77 33.55
CA CYS A 289 9.64 6.46 33.78
C CYS A 289 11.16 6.56 33.93
N CYS A 290 11.74 5.57 34.61
CA CYS A 290 13.15 5.23 34.52
C CYS A 290 13.50 4.71 33.13
N TRP A 291 14.80 4.51 32.86
CA TRP A 291 15.30 4.01 31.57
C TRP A 291 14.77 2.62 31.19
N ASP A 292 14.17 1.90 32.15
CA ASP A 292 13.58 0.58 31.97
C ASP A 292 12.10 0.63 31.52
N ASP A 293 11.52 1.83 31.35
CA ASP A 293 10.12 2.09 30.99
C ASP A 293 9.06 1.41 31.88
N VAL A 294 9.48 0.91 33.05
CA VAL A 294 8.63 0.19 34.00
C VAL A 294 8.61 0.91 35.34
N THR A 295 9.77 1.35 35.83
CA THR A 295 9.89 1.94 37.15
C THR A 295 9.50 3.41 37.10
N THR A 296 8.53 3.83 37.91
CA THR A 296 8.17 5.24 38.06
C THR A 296 9.27 6.02 38.78
N LYS A 297 9.76 7.13 38.20
CA LYS A 297 10.70 8.02 38.88
C LYS A 297 10.05 8.74 40.05
N VAL A 298 10.73 8.78 41.19
CA VAL A 298 10.28 9.54 42.39
C VAL A 298 10.76 11.00 42.39
N ASP A 299 11.77 11.33 41.58
CA ASP A 299 12.31 12.67 41.41
C ASP A 299 12.98 12.83 40.03
N ASN A 300 13.37 14.05 39.68
CA ASN A 300 14.07 14.34 38.41
C ASN A 300 15.42 13.63 38.29
N ALA A 301 16.08 13.30 39.41
CA ALA A 301 17.35 12.60 39.43
C ALA A 301 17.20 11.09 39.17
N GLY A 302 15.99 10.55 39.31
CA GLY A 302 15.74 9.12 39.24
C GLY A 302 16.38 8.37 40.40
N SER A 303 16.30 8.89 41.63
CA SER A 303 16.96 8.29 42.81
C SER A 303 16.54 6.84 43.10
N ASN A 304 15.35 6.43 42.63
CA ASN A 304 14.84 5.07 42.73
C ASN A 304 15.03 4.23 41.46
N CYS A 305 15.64 4.78 40.41
CA CYS A 305 15.82 4.04 39.17
C CYS A 305 16.86 2.91 39.33
N PRO A 306 16.67 1.77 38.63
CA PRO A 306 17.67 0.73 38.58
C PRO A 306 19.03 1.28 38.09
N ALA A 307 20.13 0.67 38.54
CA ALA A 307 21.45 1.06 38.07
C ALA A 307 21.55 0.88 36.56
N CYS A 308 21.84 1.96 35.85
CA CYS A 308 21.91 1.95 34.40
C CYS A 308 23.30 1.52 33.95
N VAL A 309 23.51 0.21 33.89
CA VAL A 309 24.79 -0.40 33.56
C VAL A 309 24.57 -1.58 32.63
N ASP A 310 25.47 -1.76 31.67
CA ASP A 310 25.47 -2.92 30.78
C ASP A 310 25.76 -4.20 31.56
N GLN A 311 24.81 -5.14 31.54
CA GLN A 311 24.93 -6.44 32.19
C GLN A 311 25.89 -7.36 31.45
N TYR A 312 25.95 -7.26 30.11
CA TYR A 312 26.77 -8.12 29.25
C TYR A 312 27.75 -7.32 28.39
N LYS A 313 28.69 -6.61 29.02
CA LYS A 313 29.65 -5.68 28.35
C LYS A 313 30.15 -6.13 26.97
N TYR A 314 30.62 -7.37 26.83
CA TYR A 314 31.11 -7.88 25.54
C TYR A 314 30.01 -7.89 24.47
N ALA A 315 28.86 -8.52 24.76
CA ALA A 315 27.71 -8.56 23.85
C ALA A 315 27.20 -7.15 23.54
N CYS A 316 27.12 -6.27 24.55
CA CYS A 316 26.70 -4.89 24.37
C CYS A 316 27.61 -4.15 23.36
N THR A 317 28.92 -4.26 23.51
CA THR A 317 29.85 -3.63 22.55
C THR A 317 29.78 -4.24 21.15
N THR A 318 29.61 -5.56 21.03
CA THR A 318 29.55 -6.25 19.73
C THR A 318 28.28 -5.95 18.96
N PHE A 319 27.13 -5.88 19.64
CA PHE A 319 25.81 -5.71 19.03
C PHE A 319 25.26 -4.29 19.19
N LYS A 320 26.13 -3.29 19.39
CA LYS A 320 25.73 -1.88 19.57
C LYS A 320 24.82 -1.36 18.45
N GLU A 321 25.03 -1.80 17.21
CA GLU A 321 24.21 -1.40 16.06
C GLU A 321 22.77 -1.90 16.17
N ASP A 322 22.53 -2.97 16.94
CA ASP A 322 21.20 -3.53 17.17
C ASP A 322 20.37 -2.72 18.18
N CYS A 323 20.90 -1.68 18.84
CA CYS A 323 20.10 -0.82 19.71
C CYS A 323 18.88 -0.25 18.97
N SER A 324 19.02 0.11 17.70
CA SER A 324 17.91 0.59 16.85
C SER A 324 17.08 -0.53 16.20
N SER A 325 17.45 -1.79 16.39
CA SER A 325 16.73 -2.94 15.82
C SER A 325 15.36 -3.08 16.48
N ARG A 326 14.33 -3.35 15.67
CA ARG A 326 12.95 -3.59 16.18
C ARG A 326 12.69 -5.03 16.60
N TYR A 327 13.64 -5.91 16.33
CA TYR A 327 13.53 -7.32 16.59
C TYR A 327 14.12 -7.68 17.96
N LYS A 328 14.08 -8.97 18.30
CA LYS A 328 14.62 -9.51 19.56
C LYS A 328 16.06 -9.07 19.89
N PRO A 329 17.00 -8.90 18.94
CA PRO A 329 18.32 -8.38 19.25
C PRO A 329 18.28 -6.99 19.90
N GLY A 330 17.45 -6.08 19.37
CA GLY A 330 17.28 -4.78 20.00
C GLY A 330 16.66 -4.91 21.39
N GLU A 331 15.62 -5.74 21.55
CA GLU A 331 14.98 -5.99 22.85
C GLU A 331 15.99 -6.40 23.91
N PHE A 332 16.87 -7.34 23.55
CA PHE A 332 18.01 -7.73 24.37
C PHE A 332 18.91 -6.53 24.69
N MET A 333 19.28 -5.75 23.69
CA MET A 333 20.18 -4.60 23.86
C MET A 333 19.59 -3.51 24.78
N HIS A 334 18.30 -3.19 24.72
CA HIS A 334 17.73 -2.20 25.65
C HIS A 334 17.60 -2.74 27.07
N THR A 335 17.25 -4.02 27.20
CA THR A 335 17.04 -4.64 28.51
C THR A 335 18.36 -4.83 29.26
N TYR A 336 19.41 -5.24 28.54
CA TYR A 336 20.66 -5.68 29.15
C TYR A 336 21.86 -4.77 28.86
N CYS A 337 21.74 -3.85 27.90
CA CYS A 337 22.81 -2.95 27.47
C CYS A 337 22.35 -1.46 27.44
N PRO A 338 21.71 -0.96 28.51
CA PRO A 338 21.10 0.37 28.48
C PRO A 338 22.13 1.51 28.37
N ASP A 339 23.38 1.30 28.83
CA ASP A 339 24.43 2.31 28.74
C ASP A 339 24.99 2.38 27.32
N THR A 340 25.32 1.22 26.73
CA THR A 340 25.75 1.16 25.31
C THR A 340 24.69 1.73 24.35
N CYS A 341 23.40 1.53 24.64
CA CYS A 341 22.30 2.09 23.86
C CYS A 341 21.94 3.55 24.22
N ASN A 342 22.69 4.20 25.12
CA ASN A 342 22.45 5.56 25.59
C ASN A 342 21.07 5.81 26.23
N LEU A 343 20.46 4.80 26.85
CA LEU A 343 19.20 4.95 27.59
C LEU A 343 19.39 5.65 28.95
N CYS A 344 20.60 5.56 29.52
CA CYS A 344 20.91 6.04 30.86
C CYS A 344 20.96 7.57 31.02
N GLY A 345 21.38 8.30 29.98
CA GLY A 345 21.74 9.72 30.07
C GLY A 345 20.62 10.70 29.73
N GLY A 346 19.35 10.25 29.71
CA GLY A 346 18.29 11.02 29.07
C GLY A 346 18.49 11.09 27.55
N GLY A 347 19.09 10.05 26.97
CA GLY A 347 19.24 9.93 25.53
C GLY A 347 17.88 10.09 24.85
N CYS A 348 17.82 11.03 23.93
CA CYS A 348 16.62 11.37 23.22
C CYS A 348 16.37 10.33 22.12
N LEU A 349 15.65 9.26 22.46
CA LEU A 349 15.27 8.19 21.53
C LEU A 349 13.74 8.07 21.50
N ASN A 350 13.21 7.70 20.34
CA ASN A 350 11.82 7.27 20.27
C ASN A 350 11.71 5.84 20.79
N GLU A 351 10.50 5.44 21.17
CA GLU A 351 10.22 4.08 21.58
C GLU A 351 10.43 3.10 20.42
N ARG A 352 10.97 1.92 20.74
CA ARG A 352 11.26 0.90 19.74
C ARG A 352 10.00 0.51 18.98
N GLY A 353 10.17 0.34 17.67
CA GLY A 353 9.09 -0.10 16.79
C GLY A 353 8.15 1.02 16.36
N PHE A 354 8.22 2.18 17.03
CA PHE A 354 7.42 3.35 16.66
C PHE A 354 8.15 4.37 15.80
N ASP A 355 9.47 4.25 15.64
CA ASP A 355 10.30 5.16 14.82
C ASP A 355 9.73 5.48 13.42
N GLU A 356 9.23 4.48 12.68
CA GLU A 356 8.65 4.72 11.34
C GLU A 356 7.32 5.46 11.38
N TYR A 357 6.58 5.32 12.49
CA TYR A 357 5.32 5.99 12.68
C TYR A 357 5.52 7.38 13.25
N CYS A 358 6.61 7.65 13.98
CA CYS A 358 6.84 8.94 14.61
C CYS A 358 6.86 10.10 13.62
N ALA A 359 7.54 9.94 12.48
CA ALA A 359 7.53 10.96 11.43
C ALA A 359 6.10 11.22 10.96
N PHE A 360 5.36 10.16 10.63
CA PHE A 360 3.97 10.22 10.20
C PHE A 360 3.01 10.82 11.25
N TRP A 361 3.11 10.39 12.51
CA TRP A 361 2.31 10.91 13.62
C TRP A 361 2.58 12.39 13.86
N LYS A 362 3.83 12.83 13.69
CA LYS A 362 4.20 14.24 13.76
C LYS A 362 3.67 15.04 12.58
N THR A 363 3.90 14.60 11.34
CA THR A 363 3.61 15.39 10.13
C THR A 363 2.14 15.34 9.73
N ASP A 364 1.56 14.15 9.70
CA ASP A 364 0.25 13.93 9.08
C ASP A 364 -0.88 14.01 10.10
N LEU A 365 -0.61 13.62 11.35
CA LEU A 365 -1.61 13.64 12.42
C LEU A 365 -1.41 14.76 13.44
N ASN A 366 -0.33 15.53 13.35
CA ASN A 366 0.00 16.59 14.32
C ASN A 366 -0.02 16.11 15.79
N TRP A 367 0.33 14.85 16.04
CA TRP A 367 0.21 14.24 17.37
C TRP A 367 1.19 14.80 18.38
N CYS A 368 2.29 15.44 17.97
CA CYS A 368 3.15 16.15 18.91
C CYS A 368 2.38 17.25 19.67
N VAL A 369 1.36 17.86 19.05
CA VAL A 369 0.53 18.89 19.70
C VAL A 369 -0.73 18.26 20.29
N GLU A 370 -1.44 17.44 19.51
CA GLU A 370 -2.77 16.94 19.89
C GLU A 370 -2.73 15.75 20.86
N ASN A 371 -1.62 15.01 20.89
CA ASN A 371 -1.43 13.80 21.70
C ASN A 371 -0.04 13.80 22.38
N GLU A 372 0.31 14.95 22.96
CA GLU A 372 1.63 15.20 23.57
C GLU A 372 2.06 14.09 24.53
N ASP A 373 1.18 13.63 25.43
CA ASP A 373 1.51 12.58 26.41
C ASP A 373 1.97 11.26 25.76
N LYS A 374 1.30 10.86 24.68
CA LYS A 374 1.68 9.65 23.93
C LYS A 374 2.99 9.86 23.19
N MET A 375 3.14 11.02 22.55
CA MET A 375 4.31 11.32 21.75
C MET A 375 5.56 11.55 22.62
N ARG A 376 5.42 12.05 23.85
CA ARG A 376 6.51 12.11 24.85
C ARG A 376 7.06 10.75 25.20
N HIS A 377 6.22 9.71 25.18
CA HIS A 377 6.65 8.34 25.42
C HIS A 377 7.15 7.68 24.14
N TYR A 378 6.32 7.65 23.08
CA TYR A 378 6.63 6.87 21.88
C TYR A 378 7.59 7.56 20.91
N CYS A 379 7.58 8.89 20.84
CA CYS A 379 8.22 9.66 19.78
C CYS A 379 8.95 10.90 20.32
N ASN A 380 9.60 10.71 21.47
CA ASN A 380 10.23 11.78 22.26
C ASN A 380 11.24 12.57 21.41
N LYS A 381 12.07 11.86 20.64
CA LYS A 381 13.08 12.45 19.75
C LYS A 381 12.47 13.19 18.58
N GLU A 382 11.52 12.56 17.90
CA GLU A 382 10.95 13.15 16.69
C GLU A 382 10.17 14.43 17.01
N CYS A 383 9.51 14.49 18.17
CA CYS A 383 8.80 15.69 18.62
C CYS A 383 9.66 16.71 19.39
N GLY A 384 10.91 16.37 19.74
CA GLY A 384 11.80 17.27 20.49
C GLY A 384 11.32 17.53 21.92
N PHE A 385 10.84 16.48 22.60
CA PHE A 385 10.38 16.57 24.00
C PHE A 385 11.46 16.32 25.04
N CYS A 386 12.65 15.95 24.56
CA CYS A 386 13.92 16.04 25.23
C CYS A 386 14.36 17.52 25.23
#